data_AF-A0A1Y1RCC6-F1
#
_entry.id   AF-A0A1Y1RCC6-F1
#
_cell.length_a   1.000
_cell.length_b   1.000
_cell.length_c   1.000
_cell.angle_alpha   90.00
_cell.angle_beta   90.00
_cell.angle_gamma   90.00
#
_symmetry.space_group_name_H-M   'P 1'
#
loop_
_entity.id
_entity.type
_entity.pdbx_description
1 polymer ?
#
loop_
_entity_poly.entity_id
_entity_poly.type
_entity_poly.pdbx_seq_one_letter_code
_entity_poly.pdbx_strand_id
1 'polypeptide(L)'
;MKNLVLPLLLAAGCTLVLEAEDRKKDEDAITQQHVKEQLELEKKYAKEQEFYNAEDYNFSAVEVDEKSLSKIPKIEPDFDFNMDDVYSDE
;
A
#
# COMPACT_ATOMS: atom_id res chain seq x y z
N MET A 1 25.65 43.09 47.28
CA MET A 1 24.75 41.99 46.89
C MET A 1 24.17 42.11 45.47
N LYS A 2 24.62 43.06 44.61
CA LYS A 2 24.09 43.23 43.25
C LYS A 2 24.80 42.36 42.18
N ASN A 3 25.93 41.75 42.52
CA ASN A 3 26.83 41.11 41.56
C ASN A 3 26.63 39.58 41.49
N LEU A 4 25.76 39.03 42.35
CA LEU A 4 25.55 37.58 42.49
C LEU A 4 24.31 37.08 41.74
N VAL A 5 23.47 37.98 41.23
CA VAL A 5 22.22 37.65 40.53
C VAL A 5 22.47 37.29 39.06
N LEU A 6 23.49 37.91 38.44
CA LEU A 6 23.86 37.70 37.04
C LEU A 6 24.33 36.26 36.72
N PRO A 7 25.21 35.61 37.51
CA PRO A 7 25.63 34.23 37.22
C PRO A 7 24.51 33.21 37.43
N LEU A 8 23.58 33.47 38.36
CA LEU A 8 22.43 32.59 38.62
C LEU A 8 21.43 32.58 37.44
N LEU A 9 21.23 33.75 36.81
CA LEU A 9 20.33 33.90 35.66
C LEU A 9 20.95 33.30 34.38
N LEU A 10 22.27 33.34 34.25
CA LEU A 10 23.00 32.69 33.15
C LEU A 10 22.96 31.15 33.27
N ALA A 11 23.11 30.61 34.48
CA ALA A 11 23.04 29.17 34.74
C ALA A 11 21.63 28.59 34.49
N ALA A 12 20.57 29.34 34.86
CA ALA A 12 19.18 28.96 34.58
C ALA A 12 18.83 29.00 33.08
N GLY A 13 19.49 29.87 32.30
CA GLY A 13 19.33 29.90 30.84
C GLY A 13 19.97 28.69 30.16
N CYS A 14 21.12 28.22 30.65
CA CYS A 14 21.81 27.06 30.08
C CYS A 14 21.04 25.74 30.24
N THR A 15 20.29 25.54 31.32
CA THR A 15 19.51 24.30 31.52
C THR A 15 18.33 24.20 30.56
N LEU A 16 17.70 25.33 30.18
CA LEU A 16 16.57 25.35 29.25
C LEU A 16 16.99 25.05 27.80
N VAL A 17 18.21 25.43 27.40
CA VAL A 17 18.74 25.18 26.05
C VAL A 17 19.07 23.70 25.85
N LEU A 18 19.63 23.05 26.87
CA LEU A 18 19.95 21.61 26.81
C LEU A 18 18.70 20.73 26.67
N GLU A 19 17.62 21.03 27.39
CA GLU A 19 16.35 20.30 27.28
C GLU A 19 15.64 20.48 25.92
N ALA A 20 15.96 21.54 25.18
CA ALA A 20 15.42 21.77 23.84
C ALA A 20 16.18 20.98 22.77
N GLU A 21 17.49 20.78 22.93
CA GLU A 21 18.31 19.96 22.03
C GLU A 21 17.97 18.48 22.14
N ASP A 22 17.76 17.95 23.35
CA ASP A 22 17.39 16.54 23.53
C ASP A 22 16.01 16.22 22.93
N ARG A 23 15.04 17.12 23.05
CA ARG A 23 13.71 16.95 22.43
C ARG A 23 13.75 16.91 20.91
N LYS A 24 14.57 17.76 20.28
CA LYS A 24 14.78 17.72 18.82
C LYS A 24 15.43 16.43 18.37
N LYS A 25 16.38 15.92 19.16
CA LYS A 25 17.09 14.68 18.84
C LYS A 25 16.17 13.45 18.89
N ASP A 26 15.24 13.43 19.83
CA ASP A 26 14.19 12.39 19.90
C ASP A 26 13.18 12.51 18.75
N GLU A 27 12.74 13.73 18.42
CA GLU A 27 11.83 13.95 17.27
C GLU A 27 12.48 13.55 15.93
N ASP A 28 13.77 13.85 15.73
CA ASP A 28 14.52 13.44 14.55
C ASP A 28 14.68 11.91 14.49
N ALA A 29 14.92 11.24 15.61
CA ALA A 29 15.05 9.79 15.67
C ALA A 29 13.73 9.07 15.30
N ILE A 30 12.60 9.55 15.83
CA ILE A 30 11.27 9.02 15.50
C ILE A 30 10.96 9.24 14.01
N THR A 31 11.27 10.43 13.49
CA THR A 31 11.07 10.75 12.08
C THR A 31 11.89 9.84 11.17
N GLN A 32 13.17 9.62 11.48
CA GLN A 32 14.04 8.71 10.72
C GLN A 32 13.56 7.26 10.78
N GLN A 33 13.03 6.82 11.92
CA GLN A 33 12.45 5.49 12.04
C GLN A 33 11.25 5.32 11.09
N HIS A 34 10.32 6.27 11.08
CA HIS A 34 9.16 6.21 10.18
C HIS A 34 9.55 6.28 8.71
N VAL A 35 10.53 7.10 8.34
CA VAL A 35 11.06 7.15 6.96
C VAL A 35 11.62 5.79 6.55
N LYS A 36 12.34 5.11 7.45
CA LYS A 36 12.90 3.79 7.18
C LYS A 36 11.81 2.73 7.01
N GLU A 37 10.79 2.73 7.87
CA GLU A 37 9.64 1.83 7.78
C GLU A 37 8.89 1.99 6.45
N GLN A 38 8.68 3.24 6.00
CA GLN A 38 8.03 3.51 4.71
C GLN A 38 8.86 3.03 3.52
N LEU A 39 10.18 3.23 3.55
CA LEU A 39 11.07 2.72 2.49
C LEU A 39 11.08 1.19 2.41
N GLU A 40 10.96 0.49 3.54
CA GLU A 40 10.86 -0.97 3.56
C GLU A 40 9.51 -1.45 2.99
N LEU A 41 8.42 -0.74 3.28
CA LEU A 41 7.09 -0.99 2.70
C LEU A 41 7.09 -0.77 1.19
N GLU A 42 7.63 0.35 0.71
CA GLU A 42 7.72 0.64 -0.73
C GLU A 42 8.50 -0.43 -1.49
N LYS A 43 9.63 -0.89 -0.95
CA LYS A 43 10.41 -1.99 -1.55
C LYS A 43 9.62 -3.30 -1.61
N LYS A 44 8.85 -3.60 -0.57
CA LYS A 44 7.97 -4.77 -0.56
C LYS A 44 6.90 -4.68 -1.64
N TYR A 45 6.22 -3.54 -1.76
CA TYR A 45 5.17 -3.34 -2.76
C TYR A 45 5.72 -3.32 -4.20
N ALA A 46 6.91 -2.76 -4.42
CA ALA A 46 7.55 -2.80 -5.74
C ALA A 46 7.81 -4.26 -6.19
N LYS A 47 8.26 -5.12 -5.27
CA LYS A 47 8.46 -6.55 -5.54
C LYS A 47 7.13 -7.31 -5.74
N GLU A 48 6.09 -6.96 -4.99
CA GLU A 48 4.76 -7.55 -5.18
C GLU A 48 4.10 -7.10 -6.49
N GLN A 49 4.36 -5.88 -6.96
CA GLN A 49 3.95 -5.44 -8.30
C GLN A 49 4.64 -6.23 -9.40
N GLU A 50 5.94 -6.51 -9.25
CA GLU A 50 6.70 -7.31 -10.21
C GLU A 50 6.12 -8.74 -10.35
N PHE A 51 5.63 -9.32 -9.25
CA PHE A 51 5.00 -10.65 -9.21
C PHE A 51 3.72 -10.78 -10.07
N TYR A 52 3.14 -9.68 -10.57
CA TYR A 52 1.99 -9.73 -11.49
C TYR A 52 2.34 -9.34 -12.93
N ASN A 53 3.63 -9.23 -13.27
CA ASN A 53 4.02 -9.00 -14.65
C ASN A 53 4.01 -10.31 -15.44
N ALA A 54 3.30 -10.29 -16.57
CA ALA A 54 3.13 -11.45 -17.43
C ALA A 54 4.47 -11.98 -18.02
N GLU A 55 5.54 -11.20 -17.93
CA GLU A 55 6.88 -11.54 -18.42
C GLU A 55 7.57 -12.63 -17.57
N ASP A 56 7.24 -12.71 -16.27
CA ASP A 56 7.87 -13.67 -15.33
C ASP A 56 7.13 -15.01 -15.22
N TYR A 57 5.98 -15.14 -15.87
CA TYR A 57 5.14 -16.34 -15.81
C TYR A 57 5.01 -17.00 -17.19
N ASN A 58 5.34 -18.29 -17.26
CA ASN A 58 5.14 -19.09 -18.45
C ASN A 58 3.66 -19.53 -18.56
N PHE A 59 2.84 -18.71 -19.22
CA PHE A 59 1.43 -19.02 -19.48
C PHE A 59 1.23 -20.11 -20.54
N SER A 60 2.25 -20.45 -21.34
CA SER A 60 2.17 -21.51 -22.36
C SER A 60 1.94 -22.90 -21.75
N ALA A 61 2.24 -23.09 -20.46
CA ALA A 61 2.00 -24.35 -19.76
C ALA A 61 0.51 -24.66 -19.55
N VAL A 62 -0.37 -23.66 -19.68
CA VAL A 62 -1.83 -23.77 -19.43
C VAL A 62 -2.65 -23.31 -20.64
N GLU A 63 -1.99 -23.16 -21.80
CA GLU A 63 -2.63 -22.67 -23.01
C GLU A 63 -3.70 -23.67 -23.50
N VAL A 64 -4.91 -23.16 -23.71
CA VAL A 64 -6.06 -23.99 -24.09
C VAL A 64 -5.92 -24.35 -25.56
N ASP A 65 -5.95 -25.64 -25.88
CA ASP A 65 -6.02 -26.11 -27.26
C ASP A 65 -7.34 -25.65 -27.90
N GLU A 66 -7.28 -24.71 -28.83
CA GLU A 66 -8.46 -24.21 -29.55
C GLU A 66 -9.22 -25.34 -30.26
N LYS A 67 -8.53 -26.41 -30.68
CA LYS A 67 -9.18 -27.57 -31.31
C LYS A 67 -10.04 -28.34 -30.31
N SER A 68 -9.75 -28.25 -29.01
CA SER A 68 -10.57 -28.84 -27.96
C SER A 68 -11.94 -28.16 -27.83
N LEU A 69 -12.09 -26.89 -28.25
CA LEU A 69 -13.37 -26.17 -28.24
C LEU A 69 -14.44 -26.86 -29.09
N SER A 70 -14.03 -27.53 -30.17
CA SER A 70 -14.93 -28.29 -31.04
C SER A 70 -15.57 -29.52 -30.35
N LYS A 71 -14.97 -29.98 -29.25
CA LYS A 71 -15.44 -31.13 -28.45
C LYS A 71 -16.41 -30.72 -27.35
N ILE A 72 -16.54 -29.42 -27.08
CA ILE A 72 -17.49 -28.90 -26.10
C ILE A 72 -18.88 -29.01 -26.73
N PRO A 73 -19.82 -29.74 -26.10
CA PRO A 73 -21.18 -29.82 -26.61
C PRO A 73 -21.79 -28.43 -26.61
N LYS A 74 -22.36 -28.03 -27.76
CA LYS A 74 -23.19 -26.84 -27.81
C LYS A 74 -24.44 -27.12 -26.98
N ILE A 75 -24.59 -26.40 -25.89
CA ILE A 75 -25.81 -26.37 -25.11
C ILE A 75 -26.72 -25.36 -25.81
N GLU A 76 -27.73 -25.84 -26.52
CA GLU A 76 -28.81 -24.97 -26.96
C GLU A 76 -29.68 -24.63 -25.75
N PRO A 77 -30.00 -23.35 -25.52
CA PRO A 77 -30.97 -23.00 -24.49
C PRO A 77 -32.32 -23.64 -24.86
N ASP A 78 -33.06 -24.13 -23.86
CA ASP A 78 -34.44 -24.54 -24.07
C ASP A 78 -35.23 -23.29 -24.50
N PHE A 79 -35.57 -23.22 -25.79
CA PHE A 79 -36.38 -22.14 -26.37
C PHE A 79 -37.87 -22.29 -26.04
N ASP A 80 -38.20 -22.99 -24.95
CA ASP A 80 -39.56 -23.05 -24.37
C ASP A 80 -39.92 -21.76 -23.59
N PHE A 81 -39.12 -20.71 -23.77
CA PHE A 81 -39.41 -19.40 -23.22
C PHE A 81 -40.42 -18.68 -24.13
N ASN A 82 -41.70 -18.76 -23.78
CA ASN A 82 -42.74 -18.01 -24.48
C ASN A 82 -42.61 -16.50 -24.19
N MET A 83 -42.00 -15.76 -25.11
CA MET A 83 -41.84 -14.31 -25.01
C MET A 83 -43.17 -13.55 -25.06
N ASP A 84 -44.24 -14.17 -25.61
CA ASP A 84 -45.57 -13.57 -25.69
C ASP A 84 -46.25 -13.49 -24.30
N ASP A 85 -45.84 -14.32 -23.34
CA ASP A 85 -46.33 -14.26 -21.95
C ASP A 85 -45.76 -13.04 -21.19
N VAL A 86 -44.51 -12.69 -21.46
CA VAL A 86 -43.79 -11.62 -20.74
C VAL A 86 -44.06 -10.23 -21.32
N TYR A 87 -44.35 -10.13 -22.62
CA TYR A 87 -44.54 -8.86 -23.34
C TYR A 87 -45.94 -8.73 -23.97
N SER A 88 -46.95 -9.36 -23.38
CA SER A 88 -48.34 -9.14 -23.81
C SER A 88 -48.78 -7.70 -23.48
N ASP A 89 -49.20 -6.96 -24.50
CA ASP A 89 -49.67 -5.56 -24.41
C ASP A 89 -51.14 -5.45 -23.92
N GLU A 90 -51.66 -6.41 -23.14
CA GLU A 90 -53.00 -6.32 -22.51
C GLU A 90 -53.02 -5.42 -21.26
#